data_AF-A0A645A644-F1
#
_entry.id   AF-A0A645A644-F1
#
_cell.length_a   1.000
_cell.length_b   1.000
_cell.length_c   1.000
_cell.angle_alpha   90.00
_cell.angle_beta   90.00
_cell.angle_gamma   90.00
#
_symmetry.space_group_name_H-M   'P 1'
#
loop_
_entity.id
_entity.type
_entity.pdbx_description
1 polymer ?
#
loop_
_entity_poly.entity_id
_entity_poly.type
_entity_poly.pdbx_seq_one_letter_code
_entity_poly.pdbx_strand_id
1 'polypeptide(L)'
;MNRPEQQKRRNLKRGILCLKDKNLVDILHNRYLYFRDSLQDYAHLVQCFSQDARSVNSIPPNSVDLHFIVPPELNTRIYVDENWLRLWFIGMDEQDVIENMEPLYNISQWQNWCMQVLQEQNRTLKQDGHAVWLMSDTAFVRKHFANFMCEQAAEIGWSVTQEYTCRIPVTETSELGRQIAVRAWLFHKPGE
;
A
#
# COMPACT_ATOMS: atom_id res chain seq x y z
N MET A 1 -14.18 -6.78 -23.93
CA MET A 1 -14.05 -8.12 -23.30
C MET A 1 -14.50 -7.99 -21.86
N ASN A 2 -15.41 -8.83 -21.37
CA ASN A 2 -15.91 -8.75 -19.99
C ASN A 2 -14.75 -8.94 -18.97
N ARG A 3 -14.71 -8.16 -17.87
CA ARG A 3 -13.63 -8.15 -16.86
C ARG A 3 -13.26 -9.56 -16.34
N PRO A 4 -14.21 -10.48 -16.06
CA PRO A 4 -13.88 -11.84 -15.64
C PRO A 4 -13.10 -12.64 -16.70
N GLU A 5 -13.41 -12.46 -17.99
CA GLU A 5 -12.66 -13.12 -19.08
C GLU A 5 -11.24 -12.58 -19.19
N GLN A 6 -11.04 -11.28 -18.98
CA GLN A 6 -9.70 -10.69 -18.90
C GLN A 6 -8.91 -11.25 -17.72
N GLN A 7 -9.53 -11.36 -16.54
CA GLN A 7 -8.90 -11.92 -15.35
C GLN A 7 -8.52 -13.39 -15.55
N LYS A 8 -9.41 -14.21 -16.15
CA LYS A 8 -9.10 -15.61 -16.49
C LYS A 8 -7.87 -15.72 -17.39
N ARG A 9 -7.78 -14.89 -18.44
CA ARG A 9 -6.61 -14.85 -19.35
C ARG A 9 -5.32 -14.46 -18.63
N ARG A 10 -5.37 -13.49 -17.71
CA ARG A 10 -4.21 -13.09 -16.91
C ARG A 10 -3.76 -14.21 -15.97
N ASN A 11 -4.70 -14.87 -15.29
CA ASN A 11 -4.41 -16.00 -14.42
C ASN A 11 -3.73 -17.14 -15.20
N LEU A 12 -4.25 -17.50 -16.38
CA LEU A 12 -3.65 -18.50 -17.26
C LEU A 12 -2.21 -18.13 -17.66
N LYS A 13 -1.97 -16.87 -18.05
CA LYS A 13 -0.61 -16.38 -18.35
C LYS A 13 0.35 -16.47 -17.16
N ARG A 14 -0.16 -16.33 -15.93
CA ARG A 14 0.62 -16.40 -14.68
C ARG A 14 0.78 -17.83 -14.15
N GLY A 15 0.28 -18.85 -14.86
CA GLY A 15 0.26 -20.23 -14.35
C GLY A 15 -0.66 -20.42 -13.14
N ILE A 16 -1.55 -19.46 -12.85
CA ILE A 16 -2.53 -19.55 -11.78
C ILE A 16 -3.70 -20.38 -12.30
N LEU A 17 -3.69 -21.66 -11.95
CA LEU A 17 -4.80 -22.57 -12.23
C LEU A 17 -5.84 -22.42 -11.12
N CYS A 18 -7.08 -22.08 -11.49
CA CYS A 18 -8.19 -22.12 -10.55
C CYS A 18 -8.60 -23.58 -10.36
N LEU A 19 -7.97 -24.26 -9.39
CA LEU A 19 -8.12 -25.70 -9.19
C LEU A 19 -9.48 -26.11 -8.61
N LYS A 20 -10.25 -25.14 -8.08
CA LYS A 20 -11.59 -25.37 -7.51
C LYS A 20 -12.46 -24.15 -7.75
N ASP A 21 -13.73 -24.38 -8.11
CA ASP A 21 -14.75 -23.35 -8.01
C ASP A 21 -14.94 -22.97 -6.54
N LYS A 22 -14.77 -21.69 -6.24
CA LYS A 22 -14.98 -21.12 -4.92
C LYS A 22 -16.29 -20.34 -4.95
N ASN A 23 -17.20 -20.60 -4.02
CA ASN A 23 -18.37 -19.75 -3.84
C ASN A 23 -17.92 -18.42 -3.23
N LEU A 24 -17.68 -17.43 -4.09
CA LEU A 24 -17.19 -16.12 -3.68
C LEU A 24 -18.18 -15.42 -2.72
N VAL A 25 -19.49 -15.63 -2.92
CA VAL A 25 -20.52 -15.06 -2.06
C VAL A 25 -20.38 -15.61 -0.64
N ASP A 26 -20.26 -16.93 -0.49
CA ASP A 26 -20.08 -17.54 0.83
C ASP A 26 -18.77 -17.11 1.49
N ILE A 27 -17.67 -17.03 0.72
CA ILE A 27 -16.38 -16.57 1.25
C ILE A 27 -16.46 -15.13 1.76
N LEU A 28 -17.06 -14.24 0.97
CA LEU A 28 -17.22 -12.84 1.35
C LEU A 28 -18.17 -12.72 2.54
N HIS A 29 -19.28 -13.48 2.55
CA HIS A 29 -20.23 -13.50 3.64
C HIS A 29 -19.59 -13.99 4.95
N ASN A 30 -18.87 -15.11 4.92
CA ASN A 30 -18.18 -15.65 6.09
C ASN A 30 -17.09 -14.71 6.60
N ARG A 31 -16.34 -14.05 5.70
CA ARG A 31 -15.37 -13.01 6.09
C ARG A 31 -16.07 -11.81 6.74
N TYR A 32 -17.19 -11.37 6.17
CA TYR A 32 -17.99 -10.29 6.74
C TYR A 32 -18.50 -10.66 8.13
N LEU A 33 -19.06 -11.86 8.32
CA LEU A 33 -19.53 -12.33 9.62
C LEU A 33 -18.39 -12.37 10.64
N TYR A 34 -17.22 -12.91 10.26
CA TYR A 34 -16.04 -12.90 11.11
C TYR A 34 -15.64 -11.47 11.51
N PHE A 35 -15.55 -10.55 10.54
CA PHE A 35 -15.19 -9.15 10.82
C PHE A 35 -16.25 -8.44 11.67
N ARG A 36 -17.53 -8.63 11.37
CA ARG A 36 -18.64 -8.06 12.16
C ARG A 36 -18.55 -8.56 13.59
N ASP A 37 -18.51 -9.88 13.80
CA ASP A 37 -18.61 -10.45 15.14
C ASP A 37 -17.31 -10.27 15.95
N SER A 38 -16.14 -10.20 15.30
CA SER A 38 -14.83 -10.08 15.96
C SER A 38 -14.32 -8.66 16.09
N LEU A 39 -14.75 -7.73 15.23
CA LEU A 39 -14.28 -6.32 15.25
C LEU A 39 -15.35 -5.31 15.67
N GLN A 40 -16.60 -5.70 15.90
CA GLN A 40 -17.63 -4.77 16.35
C GLN A 40 -17.24 -4.05 17.65
N ASP A 41 -16.60 -4.77 18.57
CA ASP A 41 -16.09 -4.18 19.82
C ASP A 41 -14.95 -3.18 19.59
N TYR A 42 -14.24 -3.25 18.46
CA TYR A 42 -13.12 -2.37 18.13
C TYR A 42 -13.46 -1.29 17.11
N ALA A 43 -14.69 -1.28 16.58
CA ALA A 43 -15.10 -0.33 15.55
C ALA A 43 -14.91 1.13 15.98
N HIS A 44 -15.10 1.42 17.28
CA HIS A 44 -14.90 2.75 17.86
C HIS A 44 -13.42 3.19 17.93
N LEU A 45 -12.46 2.26 17.77
CA LEU A 45 -11.03 2.54 17.72
C LEU A 45 -10.53 2.82 16.31
N VAL A 46 -11.35 2.55 15.29
CA VAL A 46 -10.96 2.63 13.88
C VAL A 46 -11.69 3.79 13.21
N GLN A 47 -10.93 4.67 12.57
CA GLN A 47 -11.46 5.70 11.68
C GLN A 47 -10.90 5.46 10.28
N CYS A 48 -11.78 5.51 9.28
CA CYS A 48 -11.42 5.38 7.88
C CYS A 48 -11.82 6.64 7.13
N PHE A 49 -10.90 7.18 6.34
CA PHE A 49 -11.10 8.40 5.58
C PHE A 49 -10.85 8.13 4.09
N SER A 50 -11.72 8.68 3.24
CA SER A 50 -11.51 8.71 1.79
C SER A 50 -10.88 10.05 1.41
N GLN A 51 -9.60 10.21 1.70
CA GLN A 51 -8.81 11.42 1.44
C GLN A 51 -7.48 11.07 0.77
N ASP A 52 -6.86 12.06 0.12
CA ASP A 52 -5.50 11.90 -0.40
C ASP A 52 -4.50 11.83 0.78
N ALA A 53 -3.59 10.86 0.76
CA ALA A 53 -2.58 10.69 1.80
C ALA A 53 -1.62 11.90 1.95
N ARG A 54 -1.56 12.76 0.93
CA ARG A 54 -0.80 14.02 0.94
C ARG A 54 -1.48 15.13 1.76
N SER A 55 -2.77 14.99 2.07
CA SER A 55 -3.54 15.96 2.83
C SER A 55 -4.70 15.28 3.56
N VAL A 56 -4.47 14.93 4.82
CA VAL A 56 -5.42 14.24 5.70
C VAL A 56 -5.88 15.20 6.79
N ASN A 57 -6.77 16.13 6.41
CA ASN A 57 -7.22 17.22 7.28
C ASN A 57 -7.98 16.73 8.52
N SER A 58 -8.51 15.51 8.49
CA SER A 58 -9.16 14.88 9.63
C SER A 58 -8.19 14.47 10.75
N ILE A 59 -6.88 14.44 10.49
CA ILE A 59 -5.86 14.06 11.47
C ILE A 59 -5.15 15.33 11.99
N PRO A 60 -5.25 15.64 13.29
CA PRO A 60 -4.59 16.79 13.88
C PRO A 60 -3.06 16.70 13.79
N PRO A 61 -2.34 17.84 13.78
CA PRO A 61 -0.89 17.83 13.92
C PRO A 61 -0.45 17.17 15.24
N ASN A 62 0.73 16.53 15.24
CA ASN A 62 1.33 15.88 16.42
C ASN A 62 0.37 14.98 17.21
N SER A 63 -0.46 14.19 16.52
CA SER A 63 -1.46 13.30 17.14
C SER A 63 -1.19 11.82 16.91
N VAL A 64 -0.33 11.48 15.94
CA VAL A 64 -0.02 10.10 15.55
C VAL A 64 1.28 9.64 16.20
N ASP A 65 1.28 8.47 16.83
CA ASP A 65 2.48 7.85 17.42
C ASP A 65 3.29 7.06 16.37
N LEU A 66 2.60 6.40 15.44
CA LEU A 66 3.19 5.56 14.40
C LEU A 66 2.44 5.71 13.09
N HIS A 67 3.17 6.05 12.03
CA HIS A 67 2.71 5.87 10.66
C HIS A 67 3.18 4.52 10.11
N PHE A 68 2.30 3.83 9.38
CA PHE A 68 2.67 2.64 8.61
C PHE A 68 2.10 2.79 7.20
N ILE A 69 2.98 2.82 6.19
CA ILE A 69 2.61 3.06 4.81
C ILE A 69 3.24 2.03 3.87
N VAL A 70 2.42 1.56 2.93
CA VAL A 70 2.84 0.84 1.73
C VAL A 70 2.44 1.73 0.57
N PRO A 71 3.36 2.55 0.02
CA PRO A 71 2.98 3.48 -1.03
C PRO A 71 2.59 2.70 -2.30
N PRO A 72 1.76 3.30 -3.17
CA PRO A 72 1.40 2.68 -4.44
C PRO A 72 2.64 2.41 -5.30
N GLU A 73 2.67 1.25 -5.94
CA GLU A 73 3.74 0.90 -6.88
C GLU A 73 3.69 1.81 -8.12
N LEU A 74 4.86 2.16 -8.68
CA LEU A 74 4.95 2.94 -9.91
C LEU A 74 4.19 2.20 -11.04
N ASN A 75 3.47 2.95 -11.89
CA ASN A 75 2.63 2.40 -12.97
C ASN A 75 1.38 1.66 -12.46
N THR A 76 0.57 2.36 -11.65
CA THR A 76 -0.66 1.88 -10.99
C THR A 76 -1.79 1.44 -11.94
N ARG A 77 -1.64 1.57 -13.26
CA ARG A 77 -2.68 1.16 -14.22
C ARG A 77 -2.94 -0.34 -14.13
N ILE A 78 -1.88 -1.11 -13.92
CA ILE A 78 -1.96 -2.56 -13.66
C ILE A 78 -2.68 -2.82 -12.32
N TYR A 79 -2.46 -1.96 -11.32
CA TYR A 79 -3.11 -2.08 -10.02
C TYR A 79 -4.64 -1.92 -10.13
N VAL A 80 -5.13 -0.87 -10.78
CA VAL A 80 -6.58 -0.67 -10.98
C VAL A 80 -7.18 -1.87 -11.70
N ASP A 81 -6.54 -2.25 -12.80
CA ASP A 81 -6.96 -3.36 -13.63
C ASP A 81 -7.00 -4.72 -12.90
N GLU A 82 -6.13 -4.94 -11.91
CA GLU A 82 -6.09 -6.15 -11.10
C GLU A 82 -6.99 -6.08 -9.87
N ASN A 83 -7.37 -4.88 -9.44
CA ASN A 83 -8.21 -4.64 -8.28
C ASN A 83 -9.64 -4.19 -8.66
N TRP A 84 -10.05 -4.31 -9.92
CA TRP A 84 -11.37 -3.92 -10.42
C TRP A 84 -12.54 -4.46 -9.56
N LEU A 85 -12.44 -5.70 -9.08
CA LEU A 85 -13.47 -6.31 -8.22
C LEU A 85 -13.55 -5.64 -6.84
N ARG A 86 -12.42 -5.17 -6.31
CA ARG A 86 -12.37 -4.42 -5.05
C ARG A 86 -13.03 -3.05 -5.24
N LEU A 87 -12.70 -2.36 -6.33
CA LEU A 87 -13.27 -1.06 -6.67
C LEU A 87 -14.79 -1.15 -6.83
N TRP A 88 -15.28 -2.14 -7.59
CA TRP A 88 -16.70 -2.45 -7.69
C TRP A 88 -17.35 -2.67 -6.32
N PHE A 89 -16.70 -3.46 -5.45
CA PHE A 89 -17.24 -3.79 -4.12
C PHE A 89 -17.37 -2.57 -3.21
N ILE A 90 -16.42 -1.63 -3.27
CA ILE A 90 -16.44 -0.40 -2.46
C ILE A 90 -17.16 0.77 -3.16
N GLY A 91 -17.78 0.53 -4.32
CA GLY A 91 -18.53 1.54 -5.06
C GLY A 91 -17.67 2.64 -5.69
N MET A 92 -16.39 2.36 -5.97
CA MET A 92 -15.48 3.27 -6.66
C MET A 92 -15.46 3.01 -8.17
N ASP A 93 -15.49 4.08 -8.95
CA ASP A 93 -15.32 4.00 -10.40
C ASP A 93 -13.84 3.81 -10.77
N GLU A 94 -13.56 2.91 -11.71
CA GLU A 94 -12.20 2.58 -12.11
C GLU A 94 -11.50 3.75 -12.82
N GLN A 95 -12.24 4.51 -13.63
CA GLN A 95 -11.71 5.64 -14.39
C GLN A 95 -11.35 6.79 -13.44
N ASP A 96 -12.21 7.08 -12.46
CA ASP A 96 -11.91 8.06 -11.41
C ASP A 96 -10.62 7.70 -10.66
N VAL A 97 -10.41 6.42 -10.33
CA VAL A 97 -9.19 5.97 -9.65
C VAL A 97 -7.97 6.10 -10.55
N ILE A 98 -8.08 5.76 -11.84
CA ILE A 98 -7.00 5.90 -12.82
C ILE A 98 -6.55 7.35 -12.94
N GLU A 99 -7.49 8.28 -13.04
CA GLU A 99 -7.21 9.72 -13.19
C GLU A 99 -6.54 10.28 -11.93
N ASN A 100 -7.03 9.91 -10.75
CA ASN A 100 -6.42 10.32 -9.49
C ASN A 100 -5.02 9.71 -9.26
N MET A 101 -4.76 8.52 -9.83
CA MET A 101 -3.46 7.86 -9.75
C MET A 101 -2.53 8.14 -10.93
N GLU A 102 -2.97 8.87 -11.97
CA GLU A 102 -2.18 9.14 -13.17
C GLU A 102 -0.82 9.80 -12.88
N PRO A 103 -0.70 10.75 -11.92
CA PRO A 103 0.59 11.28 -11.53
C PRO A 103 1.58 10.22 -11.02
N LEU A 104 1.14 9.02 -10.64
CA LEU A 104 2.01 7.95 -10.14
C LEU A 104 2.57 7.06 -11.27
N TYR A 105 2.37 7.43 -12.53
CA TYR A 105 2.94 6.73 -13.68
C TYR A 105 4.37 7.17 -14.01
N ASN A 106 4.76 8.39 -13.63
CA ASN A 106 6.10 8.91 -13.83
C ASN A 106 6.91 8.87 -12.52
N ILE A 107 8.17 8.46 -12.61
CA ILE A 107 9.06 8.36 -11.45
C ILE A 107 9.18 9.69 -10.69
N SER A 108 9.37 10.83 -11.37
CA SER A 108 9.55 12.12 -10.70
C SER A 108 8.28 12.58 -9.99
N GLN A 109 7.12 12.33 -10.60
CA GLN A 109 5.83 12.66 -9.98
C GLN A 109 5.52 11.73 -8.81
N TRP A 110 5.87 10.44 -8.92
CA TRP A 110 5.76 9.47 -7.84
C TRP A 110 6.68 9.79 -6.65
N GLN A 111 7.93 10.18 -6.92
CA GLN A 111 8.86 10.66 -5.90
C GLN A 111 8.33 11.93 -5.22
N ASN A 112 7.83 12.90 -5.99
CA ASN A 112 7.19 14.10 -5.45
C ASN A 112 5.96 13.77 -4.61
N TRP A 113 5.15 12.78 -5.01
CA TRP A 113 4.05 12.29 -4.20
C TRP A 113 4.53 11.70 -2.87
N CYS A 114 5.59 10.87 -2.88
CA CYS A 114 6.16 10.30 -1.67
C CYS A 114 6.68 11.39 -0.72
N MET A 115 7.34 12.43 -1.25
CA MET A 115 7.78 13.59 -0.49
C MET A 115 6.59 14.34 0.14
N GLN A 116 5.51 14.58 -0.60
CA GLN A 116 4.32 15.26 -0.09
C GLN A 116 3.64 14.44 1.04
N VAL A 117 3.59 13.12 0.90
CA VAL A 117 3.11 12.24 1.97
C VAL A 117 4.04 12.29 3.19
N LEU A 118 5.36 12.29 2.99
CA LEU A 118 6.33 12.41 4.07
C LEU A 118 6.17 13.73 4.84
N GLN A 119 5.91 14.84 4.14
CA GLN A 119 5.61 16.13 4.77
C GLN A 119 4.32 16.11 5.60
N GLU A 120 3.28 15.46 5.09
CA GLU A 120 2.01 15.31 5.80
C GLU A 120 2.12 14.38 7.02
N GLN A 121 2.96 13.35 6.92
CA GLN A 121 3.36 12.54 8.06
C GLN A 121 4.12 13.39 9.08
N ASN A 122 5.05 14.26 8.64
CA ASN A 122 5.75 15.16 9.56
C ASN A 122 4.81 16.10 10.30
N ARG A 123 3.75 16.59 9.66
CA ARG A 123 2.72 17.40 10.31
C ARG A 123 1.99 16.61 11.40
N THR A 124 1.57 15.39 11.08
CA THR A 124 0.65 14.59 11.93
C THR A 124 1.36 13.76 13.00
N LEU A 125 2.61 13.35 12.77
CA LEU A 125 3.40 12.52 13.68
C LEU A 125 3.87 13.33 14.89
N LYS A 126 3.74 12.76 16.09
CA LYS A 126 4.27 13.33 17.33
C LYS A 126 5.79 13.44 17.27
N GLN A 127 6.33 14.32 18.10
CA GLN A 127 7.75 14.28 18.44
C GLN A 127 8.10 12.92 19.06
N ASP A 128 9.30 12.42 18.77
CA ASP A 128 9.75 11.05 19.07
C ASP A 128 8.87 9.93 18.44
N GLY A 129 7.99 10.31 17.51
CA GLY A 129 7.16 9.39 16.77
C GLY A 129 7.92 8.67 15.65
N HIS A 130 7.33 7.59 15.14
CA HIS A 130 7.94 6.76 14.11
C HIS A 130 7.10 6.67 12.84
N ALA A 131 7.75 6.45 11.71
CA ALA A 131 7.09 6.12 10.46
C ALA A 131 7.75 4.92 9.79
N VAL A 132 6.94 3.95 9.36
CA VAL A 132 7.40 2.77 8.63
C VAL A 132 6.93 2.87 7.19
N TRP A 133 7.88 2.90 6.25
CA TRP A 133 7.61 2.77 4.83
C TRP A 133 8.01 1.37 4.37
N LEU A 134 7.09 0.62 3.77
CA LEU A 134 7.31 -0.76 3.32
C LEU A 134 7.11 -0.87 1.80
N MET A 135 8.08 -1.49 1.12
CA MET A 135 8.07 -1.69 -0.33
C MET A 135 8.58 -3.07 -0.74
N SER A 136 8.36 -3.42 -2.00
CA SER A 136 9.05 -4.54 -2.64
C SER A 136 10.56 -4.28 -2.74
N ASP A 137 11.41 -5.25 -2.43
CA ASP A 137 12.87 -5.12 -2.53
C ASP A 137 13.36 -5.40 -3.96
N THR A 138 12.97 -4.52 -4.88
CA THR A 138 13.37 -4.58 -6.29
C THR A 138 14.56 -3.67 -6.57
N ALA A 139 15.29 -3.91 -7.68
CA ALA A 139 16.36 -3.02 -8.11
C ALA A 139 15.86 -1.59 -8.37
N PHE A 140 14.62 -1.46 -8.87
CA PHE A 140 13.96 -0.18 -9.07
C PHE A 140 13.79 0.56 -7.73
N VAL A 141 13.17 -0.08 -6.73
CA VAL A 141 12.95 0.52 -5.41
C VAL A 141 14.28 0.90 -4.74
N ARG A 142 15.28 0.01 -4.77
CA ARG A 142 16.60 0.34 -4.20
C ARG A 142 17.24 1.56 -4.85
N LYS A 143 17.12 1.69 -6.18
CA LYS A 143 17.74 2.80 -6.93
C LYS A 143 16.98 4.11 -6.81
N HIS A 144 15.65 4.05 -6.77
CA HIS A 144 14.80 5.23 -6.99
C HIS A 144 13.95 5.64 -5.79
N PHE A 145 13.79 4.76 -4.81
CA PHE A 145 13.00 5.05 -3.63
C PHE A 145 13.88 5.17 -2.38
N ALA A 146 14.71 4.16 -2.10
CA ALA A 146 15.44 4.08 -0.84
C ALA A 146 16.29 5.34 -0.57
N ASN A 147 17.22 5.67 -1.48
CA ASN A 147 18.09 6.83 -1.31
C ASN A 147 17.29 8.14 -1.29
N PHE A 148 16.35 8.29 -2.22
CA PHE A 148 15.49 9.47 -2.30
C PHE A 148 14.73 9.71 -0.99
N MET A 149 14.06 8.69 -0.45
CA MET A 149 13.30 8.84 0.79
C MET A 149 14.20 9.11 1.99
N CYS A 150 15.38 8.50 2.07
CA CYS A 150 16.35 8.81 3.13
C CYS A 150 16.82 10.27 3.06
N GLU A 151 17.10 10.78 1.86
CA GLU A 151 17.47 12.19 1.63
C GLU A 151 16.33 13.14 2.04
N GLN A 152 15.11 12.88 1.56
CA GLN A 152 13.95 13.71 1.88
C GLN A 152 13.58 13.67 3.37
N ALA A 153 13.75 12.51 4.03
CA ALA A 153 13.58 12.39 5.47
C ALA A 153 14.62 13.24 6.21
N ALA A 154 15.89 13.20 5.80
CA ALA A 154 16.92 14.02 6.42
C ALA A 154 16.66 15.53 6.25
N GLU A 155 16.13 15.98 5.10
CA GLU A 155 15.77 17.38 4.86
C GLU A 155 14.70 17.91 5.82
N ILE A 156 13.78 17.06 6.27
CA ILE A 156 12.75 17.41 7.26
C ILE A 156 13.18 17.10 8.71
N GLY A 157 14.46 16.76 8.92
CA GLY A 157 15.05 16.48 10.22
C GLY A 157 14.82 15.06 10.75
N TRP A 158 14.27 14.16 9.95
CA TRP A 158 14.08 12.76 10.35
C TRP A 158 15.37 11.94 10.14
N SER A 159 15.49 10.85 10.89
CA SER A 159 16.57 9.88 10.71
C SER A 159 16.03 8.49 10.43
N VAL A 160 16.74 7.72 9.60
CA VAL A 160 16.49 6.28 9.46
C VAL A 160 17.14 5.59 10.65
N THR A 161 16.34 4.94 11.47
CA THR A 161 16.84 4.21 12.64
C THR A 161 17.16 2.76 12.31
N GLN A 162 16.32 2.12 11.49
CA GLN A 162 16.47 0.72 11.12
C GLN A 162 15.95 0.44 9.71
N GLU A 163 16.53 -0.58 9.07
CA GLU A 163 16.05 -1.15 7.83
C GLU A 163 15.86 -2.66 7.98
N TYR A 164 14.72 -3.16 7.52
CA TYR A 164 14.39 -4.57 7.58
C TYR A 164 14.20 -5.12 6.18
N THR A 165 14.67 -6.34 5.93
CA THR A 165 14.37 -7.08 4.70
C THR A 165 13.82 -8.45 5.07
N CYS A 166 12.62 -8.76 4.60
CA CYS A 166 12.00 -10.07 4.76
C CYS A 166 11.91 -10.77 3.40
N ARG A 167 12.27 -12.05 3.33
CA ARG A 167 12.12 -12.88 2.14
C ARG A 167 11.03 -13.92 2.39
N ILE A 168 9.95 -13.81 1.62
CA ILE A 168 8.79 -14.68 1.69
C ILE A 168 8.94 -15.77 0.63
N PRO A 169 9.04 -17.05 1.01
CA PRO A 169 9.05 -18.14 0.05
C PRO A 169 7.68 -18.26 -0.62
N VAL A 170 7.66 -18.34 -1.96
CA VAL A 170 6.42 -18.60 -2.70
C VAL A 170 6.21 -20.11 -2.77
N THR A 171 5.21 -20.61 -2.05
CA THR A 171 4.99 -22.05 -1.85
C THR A 171 3.97 -22.69 -2.80
N GLU A 172 3.21 -21.91 -3.60
CA GLU A 172 2.03 -22.43 -4.33
C GLU A 172 1.92 -22.10 -5.83
N THR A 173 3.02 -21.80 -6.55
CA THR A 173 2.97 -21.62 -8.01
C THR A 173 4.04 -22.40 -8.76
N SER A 174 3.90 -22.49 -10.09
CA SER A 174 4.78 -23.18 -11.06
C SER A 174 6.25 -22.73 -11.05
N GLU A 175 6.64 -21.82 -10.16
CA GLU A 175 8.00 -21.32 -9.95
C GLU A 175 8.48 -21.69 -8.54
N LEU A 176 8.54 -23.00 -8.23
CA LEU A 176 9.14 -23.51 -7.00
C LEU A 176 10.54 -22.91 -6.84
N GLY A 177 10.78 -22.18 -5.75
CA GLY A 177 12.07 -21.55 -5.43
C GLY A 177 12.13 -20.03 -5.59
N ARG A 178 11.10 -19.38 -6.14
CA ARG A 178 11.04 -17.91 -6.16
C ARG A 178 10.77 -17.35 -4.76
N GLN A 179 11.55 -16.35 -4.36
CA GLN A 179 11.35 -15.60 -3.13
C GLN A 179 10.89 -14.17 -3.46
N ILE A 180 9.89 -13.68 -2.74
CA ILE A 180 9.51 -12.28 -2.77
C ILE A 180 10.23 -11.60 -1.62
N ALA A 181 11.04 -10.60 -1.92
CA ALA A 181 11.69 -9.80 -0.90
C ALA A 181 10.90 -8.50 -0.69
N VAL A 182 10.63 -8.16 0.56
CA VAL A 182 10.05 -6.88 0.98
C VAL A 182 11.04 -6.17 1.89
N ARG A 183 11.11 -4.85 1.80
CA ARG A 183 11.99 -4.00 2.60
C ARG A 183 11.18 -2.93 3.30
N ALA A 184 11.53 -2.66 4.55
CA ALA A 184 10.92 -1.61 5.34
C ALA A 184 11.99 -0.66 5.89
N TRP A 185 11.69 0.63 5.89
CA TRP A 185 12.50 1.68 6.51
C TRP A 185 11.75 2.26 7.69
N LEU A 186 12.39 2.24 8.86
CA LEU A 186 11.88 2.85 10.08
C LEU A 186 12.51 4.23 10.23
N PHE A 187 11.70 5.26 10.04
CA PHE A 187 12.06 6.65 10.27
C PHE A 187 11.64 7.11 11.66
N HIS A 188 12.43 8.01 12.22
CA HIS A 188 12.20 8.64 13.51
C HIS A 188 12.15 10.16 13.35
N LYS A 189 11.11 10.77 13.90
CA LYS A 189 10.99 12.23 14.04
C LYS A 189 11.60 12.61 15.39
N PRO A 190 12.69 13.39 15.43
CA PRO A 190 13.38 13.69 16.69
C PRO A 190 12.49 14.51 17.64
N GLY A 191 12.66 14.28 18.94
CA GLY A 191 12.20 15.17 20.01
C GLY A 191 12.81 16.56 19.96
N GLU A 192 12.18 17.51 20.66
CA GLU A 192 12.75 18.85 20.94
C GLU A 192 13.97 18.76 21.87
#